data_AF-A0A3L7TDS8-F1
#
_entry.id   AF-A0A3L7TDS8-F1
#
_cell.length_a   1.000
_cell.length_b   1.000
_cell.length_c   1.000
_cell.angle_alpha   90.00
_cell.angle_beta   90.00
_cell.angle_gamma   90.00
#
_symmetry.space_group_name_H-M   'P 1'
#
loop_
_entity.id
_entity.type
_entity.pdbx_description
1 polymer ?
#
loop_
_entity_poly.entity_id
_entity_poly.type
_entity_poly.pdbx_seq_one_letter_code
_entity_poly.pdbx_strand_id
1 'polypeptide(L)'
;MNKLRLVRHFAAALSATAVASTQAAVIHWSDANLVIPATYEGLYINIEERTTGSGEELAGWDMNPYGANGLLWYQPVGGGVLRIEDTAGPSNLALGALVGAGGLFDEESVTEFGAQPYNWNFDASNYFGFSFEASDGLLHYGWGRMDIGAASTNRVLAELAYEDVAGASIAVGAVPAPGALALIGLAGLLGRRRR
;
A
#
# COMPACT_ATOMS: atom_id res chain seq x y z
N MET A 1 54.77 27.85 40.06
CA MET A 1 54.62 27.18 38.74
C MET A 1 54.76 25.68 38.96
N ASN A 2 53.88 24.75 38.61
CA ASN A 2 52.52 24.75 38.09
C ASN A 2 51.87 23.42 38.52
N LYS A 3 50.63 23.48 39.00
CA LYS A 3 49.77 22.33 39.32
C LYS A 3 49.37 21.63 38.01
N LEU A 4 49.94 20.47 37.68
CA LEU A 4 49.41 19.66 36.57
C LEU A 4 48.19 18.86 37.03
N ARG A 5 47.03 19.46 36.77
CA ARG A 5 45.75 18.76 36.62
C ARG A 5 45.80 17.91 35.34
N LEU A 6 45.58 16.61 35.45
CA LEU A 6 45.30 15.72 34.32
C LEU A 6 44.15 14.78 34.75
N VAL A 7 42.91 15.28 34.79
CA VAL A 7 41.89 15.19 33.72
C VAL A 7 41.75 13.77 33.14
N ARG A 8 40.87 12.99 33.80
CA ARG A 8 39.87 12.01 33.30
C ARG A 8 40.45 10.88 32.42
N HIS A 9 39.89 9.68 32.36
CA HIS A 9 38.83 9.25 31.44
C HIS A 9 38.20 7.99 32.03
N PHE A 10 36.95 8.08 32.50
CA PHE A 10 36.10 6.91 32.69
C PHE A 10 35.48 6.58 31.33
N ALA A 11 35.85 5.45 30.73
CA ALA A 11 35.18 4.94 29.55
C ALA A 11 33.93 4.16 30.00
N ALA A 12 32.77 4.83 30.00
CA ALA A 12 31.49 4.15 30.11
C ALA A 12 31.15 3.55 28.73
N ALA A 13 31.11 2.23 28.64
CA ALA A 13 30.59 1.54 27.47
C ALA A 13 29.07 1.70 27.44
N LEU A 14 28.56 2.56 26.55
CA LEU A 14 27.14 2.56 26.19
C LEU A 14 26.87 1.30 25.35
N SER A 15 26.27 0.29 25.99
CA SER A 15 25.58 -0.77 25.27
C SER A 15 24.31 -0.17 24.68
N ALA A 16 24.37 0.26 23.42
CA ALA A 16 23.16 0.59 22.67
C ALA A 16 22.42 -0.72 22.36
N THR A 17 21.37 -1.01 23.13
CA THR A 17 20.35 -1.96 22.70
C THR A 17 19.68 -1.37 21.46
N ALA A 18 20.09 -1.84 20.28
CA ALA A 18 19.35 -1.61 19.07
C ALA A 18 17.99 -2.28 19.25
N VAL A 19 16.96 -1.48 19.54
CA VAL A 19 15.58 -1.91 19.38
C VAL A 19 15.42 -2.14 17.89
N ALA A 20 15.24 -3.40 17.48
CA ALA A 20 14.81 -3.69 16.13
C ALA A 20 13.40 -3.08 15.98
N SER A 21 13.30 -1.87 15.44
CA SER A 21 12.05 -1.44 14.83
C SER A 21 11.79 -2.42 13.69
N THR A 22 10.67 -3.13 13.72
CA THR A 22 10.16 -3.80 12.52
C THR A 22 10.12 -2.74 11.42
N GLN A 23 11.04 -2.86 10.46
CA GLN A 23 11.07 -1.96 9.33
C GLN A 23 9.88 -2.35 8.48
N ALA A 24 8.91 -1.44 8.33
CA ALA A 24 7.78 -1.65 7.46
C ALA A 24 8.28 -2.05 6.06
N ALA A 25 7.87 -3.21 5.59
CA ALA A 25 8.22 -3.73 4.28
C ALA A 25 7.00 -3.59 3.38
N VAL A 26 7.19 -2.84 2.30
CA VAL A 26 6.17 -2.74 1.27
C VAL A 26 6.14 -4.05 0.49
N ILE A 27 4.97 -4.69 0.41
CA ILE A 27 4.69 -5.76 -0.54
C ILE A 27 4.12 -5.13 -1.80
N HIS A 28 4.80 -5.31 -2.92
CA HIS A 28 4.41 -4.70 -4.20
C HIS A 28 4.11 -5.78 -5.23
N TRP A 29 2.92 -5.71 -5.81
CA TRP A 29 2.50 -6.44 -7.00
C TRP A 29 2.60 -5.49 -8.20
N SER A 30 3.83 -5.28 -8.67
CA SER A 30 4.18 -4.27 -9.68
C SER A 30 3.66 -4.56 -11.09
N ASP A 31 3.29 -5.81 -11.34
CA ASP A 31 2.94 -6.34 -12.66
C ASP A 31 1.56 -7.00 -12.67
N ALA A 32 0.65 -6.57 -11.78
CA ALA A 32 -0.71 -7.10 -11.69
C ALA A 32 -1.41 -7.12 -13.05
N ASN A 33 -1.41 -6.00 -13.79
CA ASN A 33 -1.94 -5.88 -15.16
C ASN A 33 -3.29 -6.59 -15.36
N LEU A 34 -4.18 -6.50 -14.38
CA LEU A 34 -5.45 -7.21 -14.35
C LEU A 34 -6.50 -6.40 -15.12
N VAL A 35 -7.04 -6.98 -16.19
CA VAL A 35 -8.18 -6.37 -16.91
C VAL A 35 -9.44 -6.57 -16.07
N ILE A 36 -10.10 -5.47 -15.72
CA ILE A 36 -11.35 -5.52 -14.94
C ILE A 36 -12.55 -5.61 -15.88
N PRO A 37 -13.31 -6.72 -15.86
CA PRO A 37 -14.47 -6.88 -16.74
C PRO A 37 -15.55 -5.83 -16.52
N ALA A 38 -16.18 -5.37 -17.60
CA ALA A 38 -17.37 -4.52 -17.56
C ALA A 38 -18.66 -5.31 -17.39
N THR A 39 -18.76 -5.98 -16.24
CA THR A 39 -19.89 -6.83 -15.87
C THR A 39 -20.41 -6.45 -14.48
N TYR A 40 -21.55 -7.02 -14.09
CA TYR A 40 -22.08 -6.86 -12.74
C TYR A 40 -21.23 -7.58 -11.69
N GLU A 41 -20.51 -8.63 -12.08
CA GLU A 41 -19.65 -9.39 -11.17
C GLU A 41 -18.26 -8.75 -10.99
N GLY A 42 -17.73 -8.10 -12.03
CA GLY A 42 -16.40 -7.48 -11.97
C GLY A 42 -15.26 -8.51 -11.91
N LEU A 43 -14.31 -8.27 -11.01
CA LEU A 43 -13.16 -9.12 -10.77
C LEU A 43 -12.86 -9.16 -9.27
N TYR A 44 -13.04 -10.33 -8.66
CA TYR A 44 -12.67 -10.55 -7.26
C TYR A 44 -11.16 -10.76 -7.18
N ILE A 45 -10.51 -10.10 -6.22
CA ILE A 45 -9.05 -10.07 -6.08
C ILE A 45 -8.71 -10.46 -4.65
N ASN A 46 -7.83 -11.44 -4.48
CA ASN A 46 -7.11 -11.70 -3.24
C ASN A 46 -5.71 -11.09 -3.39
N ILE A 47 -5.42 -10.09 -2.57
CA ILE A 47 -4.25 -9.22 -2.65
C ILE A 47 -3.00 -9.93 -2.16
N GLU A 48 -3.09 -10.68 -1.06
CA GLU A 48 -1.95 -11.40 -0.49
C GLU A 48 -1.52 -12.58 -1.35
N GLU A 49 -2.49 -13.39 -1.78
CA GLU A 49 -2.27 -14.58 -2.60
C GLU A 49 -2.05 -14.21 -4.08
N ARG A 50 -2.33 -12.97 -4.46
CA ARG A 50 -2.23 -12.46 -5.84
C ARG A 50 -3.05 -13.30 -6.82
N THR A 51 -4.26 -13.65 -6.41
CA THR A 51 -5.19 -14.45 -7.22
C THR A 51 -6.45 -13.68 -7.52
N THR A 52 -7.17 -14.11 -8.56
CA THR A 52 -8.40 -13.46 -9.01
C THR A 52 -9.48 -14.48 -9.33
N GLY A 53 -10.74 -14.06 -9.23
CA GLY A 53 -11.92 -14.87 -9.50
C GLY A 53 -13.05 -14.05 -10.13
N SER A 54 -14.07 -14.76 -10.61
CA SER A 54 -15.26 -14.17 -11.25
C SER A 54 -16.45 -14.04 -10.30
N GLY A 55 -16.26 -14.34 -9.01
CA GLY A 55 -17.31 -14.38 -8.01
C GLY A 55 -16.74 -14.52 -6.59
N GLU A 56 -17.63 -14.43 -5.60
CA GLU A 56 -17.33 -14.56 -4.17
C GLU A 56 -16.80 -15.94 -3.77
N GLU A 57 -16.86 -16.94 -4.64
CA GLU A 57 -16.24 -18.24 -4.43
C GLU A 57 -14.70 -18.18 -4.34
N LEU A 58 -14.08 -17.07 -4.74
CA LEU A 58 -12.65 -16.84 -4.51
C LEU A 58 -12.39 -16.73 -3.01
N ALA A 59 -11.76 -17.74 -2.42
CA ALA A 59 -11.44 -17.75 -1.00
C ALA A 59 -10.52 -16.57 -0.62
N GLY A 60 -10.91 -15.84 0.43
CA GLY A 60 -10.14 -14.72 0.96
C GLY A 60 -10.01 -13.55 -0.01
N TRP A 61 -11.00 -13.31 -0.86
CA TRP A 61 -11.02 -12.11 -1.69
C TRP A 61 -11.11 -10.85 -0.80
N ASP A 62 -10.40 -9.79 -1.21
CA ASP A 62 -10.25 -8.54 -0.46
C ASP A 62 -10.95 -7.36 -1.16
N MET A 63 -11.04 -7.44 -2.48
CA MET A 63 -11.49 -6.33 -3.32
C MET A 63 -12.17 -6.82 -4.58
N ASN A 64 -13.23 -6.12 -4.99
CA ASN A 64 -13.88 -6.31 -6.27
C ASN A 64 -14.20 -4.95 -6.94
N PRO A 65 -13.37 -4.48 -7.89
CA PRO A 65 -13.80 -3.46 -8.84
C PRO A 65 -14.77 -4.07 -9.88
N TYR A 66 -15.94 -3.47 -10.04
CA TYR A 66 -17.01 -4.00 -10.89
C TYR A 66 -17.83 -2.92 -11.60
N GLY A 67 -18.84 -3.35 -12.37
CA GLY A 67 -19.86 -2.48 -12.96
C GLY A 67 -19.90 -2.55 -14.48
N ALA A 68 -21.11 -2.72 -15.03
CA ALA A 68 -21.34 -2.77 -16.47
C ALA A 68 -21.35 -1.39 -17.15
N ASN A 69 -21.69 -0.32 -16.40
CA ASN A 69 -21.85 1.04 -16.93
C ASN A 69 -21.00 2.08 -16.18
N GLY A 70 -20.13 1.63 -15.28
CA GLY A 70 -19.34 2.48 -14.40
C GLY A 70 -18.31 1.65 -13.64
N LEU A 71 -17.50 2.32 -12.82
CA LEU A 71 -16.55 1.68 -11.91
C LEU A 71 -17.03 1.82 -10.47
N LEU A 72 -17.51 0.70 -9.95
CA LEU A 72 -17.96 0.53 -8.58
C LEU A 72 -16.95 -0.35 -7.83
N TRP A 73 -16.99 -0.26 -6.51
CA TRP A 73 -16.10 -1.00 -5.62
C TRP A 73 -16.93 -1.72 -4.58
N TYR A 74 -16.57 -2.96 -4.33
CA TYR A 74 -17.09 -3.77 -3.24
C TYR A 74 -15.92 -4.44 -2.54
N GLN A 75 -15.91 -4.40 -1.21
CA GLN A 75 -14.93 -5.09 -0.39
C GLN A 75 -15.63 -5.76 0.80
N PRO A 76 -15.06 -6.84 1.38
CA PRO A 76 -15.58 -7.41 2.61
C PRO A 76 -15.50 -6.42 3.78
N VAL A 77 -16.27 -6.70 4.82
CA VAL A 77 -16.27 -5.91 6.06
C VAL A 77 -14.86 -5.77 6.61
N GLY A 78 -14.49 -4.55 7.00
CA GLY A 78 -13.15 -4.23 7.48
C GLY A 78 -12.20 -3.72 6.39
N GLY A 79 -12.51 -3.96 5.11
CA GLY A 79 -11.86 -3.28 4.00
C GLY A 79 -12.51 -1.93 3.68
N GLY A 80 -11.88 -1.18 2.78
CA GLY A 80 -12.57 -0.22 1.94
C GLY A 80 -11.61 0.46 0.97
N VAL A 81 -12.16 1.27 0.06
CA VAL A 81 -11.37 2.19 -0.77
C VAL A 81 -11.36 3.58 -0.16
N LEU A 82 -10.20 4.25 -0.19
CA LEU A 82 -10.00 5.54 0.44
C LEU A 82 -10.71 6.65 -0.34
N ARG A 83 -11.55 7.40 0.35
CA ARG A 83 -12.10 8.68 -0.11
C ARG A 83 -11.60 9.86 0.71
N ILE A 84 -11.54 11.01 0.05
CA ILE A 84 -11.39 12.32 0.67
C ILE A 84 -12.80 12.92 0.80
N GLU A 85 -13.04 13.70 1.87
CA GLU A 85 -14.36 14.12 2.39
C GLU A 85 -15.37 14.70 1.36
N ASP A 86 -14.90 15.13 0.18
CA ASP A 86 -15.73 15.71 -0.89
C ASP A 86 -16.03 14.77 -2.07
N THR A 87 -15.59 13.50 -2.01
CA THR A 87 -15.84 12.49 -3.06
C THR A 87 -16.84 11.42 -2.60
N ALA A 88 -17.65 10.91 -3.54
CA ALA A 88 -18.61 9.82 -3.29
C ALA A 88 -18.02 8.40 -3.44
N GLY A 89 -16.71 8.30 -3.65
CA GLY A 89 -15.98 7.05 -3.77
C GLY A 89 -14.46 7.27 -3.84
N PRO A 90 -13.68 6.35 -4.41
CA PRO A 90 -12.24 6.42 -4.29
C PRO A 90 -11.69 7.69 -4.90
N SER A 91 -10.91 8.42 -4.12
CA SER A 91 -10.22 9.61 -4.59
C SER A 91 -9.00 9.24 -5.44
N ASN A 92 -8.78 10.00 -6.51
CA ASN A 92 -7.54 9.96 -7.26
C ASN A 92 -6.43 10.68 -6.47
N LEU A 93 -5.47 9.92 -5.97
CA LEU A 93 -4.43 10.38 -5.06
C LEU A 93 -3.18 10.83 -5.82
N ALA A 94 -2.51 11.86 -5.28
CA ALA A 94 -1.17 12.20 -5.74
C ALA A 94 -0.14 11.20 -5.20
N LEU A 95 0.96 11.02 -5.93
CA LEU A 95 2.13 10.31 -5.40
C LEU A 95 2.58 10.95 -4.08
N GLY A 96 2.93 10.12 -3.10
CA GLY A 96 3.30 10.55 -1.76
C GLY A 96 2.13 10.86 -0.82
N ALA A 97 0.88 10.85 -1.29
CA ALA A 97 -0.28 10.91 -0.41
C ALA A 97 -0.27 9.72 0.56
N LEU A 98 -0.65 9.96 1.81
CA LEU A 98 -0.60 8.94 2.85
C LEU A 98 -1.94 8.18 2.92
N VAL A 99 -1.88 6.85 2.86
CA VAL A 99 -3.01 5.95 3.09
C VAL A 99 -2.78 5.23 4.41
N GLY A 100 -3.75 5.32 5.33
CA GLY A 100 -3.60 4.75 6.67
C GLY A 100 -4.83 4.99 7.53
N ALA A 101 -4.73 4.65 8.82
CA ALA A 101 -5.85 4.64 9.77
C ALA A 101 -6.61 5.96 9.95
N GLY A 102 -6.05 7.09 9.50
CA GLY A 102 -6.75 8.38 9.49
C GLY A 102 -7.67 8.60 8.28
N GLY A 103 -7.68 7.68 7.31
CA GLY A 103 -8.48 7.76 6.10
C GLY A 103 -9.94 7.35 6.30
N LEU A 104 -10.79 7.80 5.39
CA LEU A 104 -12.19 7.37 5.29
C LEU A 104 -12.29 6.29 4.21
N PHE A 105 -12.62 5.06 4.61
CA PHE A 105 -12.68 3.91 3.72
C PHE A 105 -14.14 3.47 3.55
N ASP A 106 -14.58 3.37 2.30
CA ASP A 106 -15.92 2.87 1.98
C ASP A 106 -15.81 1.42 1.44
N GLU A 107 -16.58 0.51 2.04
CA GLU A 107 -16.72 -0.88 1.60
C GLU A 107 -17.44 -0.97 0.24
N GLU A 108 -18.40 -0.06 0.02
CA GLU A 108 -19.17 0.07 -1.21
C GLU A 108 -19.14 1.52 -1.70
N SER A 109 -18.71 1.73 -2.94
CA SER A 109 -18.67 3.08 -3.50
C SER A 109 -18.69 3.11 -5.03
N VAL A 110 -18.88 4.31 -5.59
CA VAL A 110 -18.85 4.58 -7.02
C VAL A 110 -17.76 5.58 -7.34
N THR A 111 -16.95 5.28 -8.35
CA THR A 111 -15.90 6.19 -8.81
C THR A 111 -16.50 7.38 -9.54
N GLU A 112 -16.10 8.57 -9.13
CA GLU A 112 -16.47 9.82 -9.81
C GLU A 112 -15.40 10.20 -10.82
N PHE A 113 -15.84 10.50 -12.05
CA PHE A 113 -14.96 10.92 -13.14
C PHE A 113 -15.16 12.40 -13.47
N GLY A 114 -14.10 13.05 -13.96
CA GLY A 114 -14.18 14.40 -14.51
C GLY A 114 -13.27 15.41 -13.82
N ALA A 115 -13.57 16.69 -13.98
CA ALA A 115 -12.65 17.78 -13.65
C ALA A 115 -12.70 18.27 -12.18
N GLN A 116 -13.54 17.67 -11.33
CA GLN A 116 -13.57 18.04 -9.92
C GLN A 116 -12.32 17.54 -9.20
N PRO A 117 -11.88 18.22 -8.11
CA PRO A 117 -10.75 17.75 -7.31
C PRO A 117 -10.92 16.29 -6.92
N TYR A 118 -9.84 15.52 -7.04
CA TYR A 118 -9.77 14.09 -6.70
C TYR A 118 -10.65 13.15 -7.53
N ASN A 119 -11.42 13.65 -8.49
CA ASN A 119 -12.08 12.77 -9.45
C ASN A 119 -11.05 12.05 -10.31
N TRP A 120 -11.45 10.87 -10.78
CA TRP A 120 -10.67 10.10 -11.71
C TRP A 120 -10.78 10.69 -13.11
N ASN A 121 -9.73 10.47 -13.91
CA ASN A 121 -9.62 10.95 -15.27
C ASN A 121 -9.64 9.78 -16.26
N PHE A 122 -10.30 9.99 -17.40
CA PHE A 122 -10.21 9.09 -18.56
C PHE A 122 -8.86 9.25 -19.25
N ASP A 123 -8.46 8.21 -19.99
CA ASP A 123 -7.18 8.14 -20.70
C ASP A 123 -5.98 8.46 -19.80
N ALA A 124 -6.03 8.00 -18.54
CA ALA A 124 -5.07 8.34 -17.51
C ALA A 124 -4.88 7.22 -16.49
N SER A 125 -3.73 7.27 -15.82
CA SER A 125 -3.48 6.52 -14.59
C SER A 125 -4.07 7.24 -13.40
N ASN A 126 -4.87 6.54 -12.62
CA ASN A 126 -5.48 7.04 -11.40
C ASN A 126 -4.96 6.21 -10.22
N TYR A 127 -4.49 6.87 -9.17
CA TYR A 127 -4.00 6.19 -7.98
C TYR A 127 -5.07 6.23 -6.90
N PHE A 128 -5.21 5.16 -6.13
CA PHE A 128 -6.19 5.08 -5.06
C PHE A 128 -5.58 4.43 -3.83
N GLY A 129 -6.17 4.71 -2.67
CA GLY A 129 -5.84 4.04 -1.42
C GLY A 129 -6.86 2.95 -1.12
N PHE A 130 -6.46 1.93 -0.40
CA PHE A 130 -7.38 0.90 0.09
C PHE A 130 -6.93 0.39 1.46
N SER A 131 -7.86 -0.26 2.15
CA SER A 131 -7.61 -1.10 3.30
C SER A 131 -8.21 -2.49 3.07
N PHE A 132 -7.63 -3.51 3.68
CA PHE A 132 -8.14 -4.88 3.65
C PHE A 132 -7.71 -5.64 4.91
N GLU A 133 -8.50 -6.63 5.31
CA GLU A 133 -8.13 -7.56 6.38
C GLU A 133 -7.26 -8.67 5.78
N ALA A 134 -6.00 -8.76 6.20
CA ALA A 134 -5.09 -9.79 5.73
C ALA A 134 -5.39 -11.14 6.38
N SER A 135 -4.69 -12.19 5.95
CA SER A 135 -4.79 -13.57 6.44
C SER A 135 -4.44 -13.72 7.92
N ASP A 136 -3.78 -12.74 8.53
CA ASP A 136 -3.56 -12.66 9.97
C ASP A 136 -4.77 -12.09 10.76
N GLY A 137 -5.82 -11.69 10.06
CA GLY A 137 -7.04 -11.09 10.61
C GLY A 137 -6.85 -9.64 11.05
N LEU A 138 -5.78 -8.97 10.62
CA LEU A 138 -5.50 -7.58 10.94
C LEU A 138 -5.67 -6.69 9.71
N LEU A 139 -5.88 -5.40 9.98
CA LEU A 139 -6.12 -4.41 8.93
C LEU A 139 -4.80 -3.88 8.36
N HIS A 140 -4.66 -3.97 7.05
CA HIS A 140 -3.53 -3.44 6.28
C HIS A 140 -3.97 -2.30 5.37
N TYR A 141 -3.02 -1.42 5.03
CA TYR A 141 -3.25 -0.29 4.14
C TYR A 141 -2.36 -0.38 2.92
N GLY A 142 -2.95 -0.02 1.78
CA GLY A 142 -2.30 -0.10 0.48
C GLY A 142 -2.66 1.03 -0.45
N TRP A 143 -1.95 1.07 -1.58
CA TRP A 143 -2.28 1.93 -2.70
C TRP A 143 -2.28 1.11 -3.99
N GLY A 144 -3.09 1.52 -4.95
CA GLY A 144 -3.16 0.92 -6.28
C GLY A 144 -3.08 1.96 -7.38
N ARG A 145 -2.73 1.52 -8.59
CA ARG A 145 -2.85 2.31 -9.81
C ARG A 145 -3.76 1.60 -10.79
N MET A 146 -4.82 2.28 -11.18
CA MET A 146 -5.73 1.82 -12.22
C MET A 146 -5.62 2.72 -13.45
N ASP A 147 -5.36 2.09 -14.59
CA ASP A 147 -5.38 2.76 -15.88
C ASP A 147 -6.80 2.71 -16.44
N ILE A 148 -7.35 3.90 -16.68
CA ILE A 148 -8.68 4.06 -17.27
C ILE A 148 -8.49 4.56 -18.70
N GLY A 149 -9.11 3.88 -19.66
CA GLY A 149 -9.13 4.30 -21.05
C GLY A 149 -10.19 5.38 -21.32
N ALA A 150 -10.65 5.46 -22.56
CA ALA A 150 -11.62 6.46 -23.01
C ALA A 150 -13.02 6.33 -22.37
N ALA A 151 -13.28 5.26 -21.60
CA ALA A 151 -14.54 5.03 -20.89
C ALA A 151 -14.27 4.34 -19.54
N SER A 152 -15.19 4.51 -18.59
CA SER A 152 -15.09 3.94 -17.23
C SER A 152 -15.12 2.42 -17.22
N THR A 153 -15.49 1.79 -18.33
CA THR A 153 -15.51 0.34 -18.54
C THR A 153 -14.21 -0.20 -19.13
N ASN A 154 -13.29 0.67 -19.59
CA ASN A 154 -11.97 0.31 -20.09
C ASN A 154 -10.96 0.44 -18.95
N ARG A 155 -10.73 -0.64 -18.21
CA ARG A 155 -10.06 -0.61 -16.91
C ARG A 155 -8.99 -1.69 -16.79
N VAL A 156 -7.80 -1.28 -16.36
CA VAL A 156 -6.72 -2.19 -16.00
C VAL A 156 -6.18 -1.81 -14.63
N LEU A 157 -6.23 -2.73 -13.68
CA LEU A 157 -5.50 -2.60 -12.42
C LEU A 157 -4.04 -2.95 -12.70
N ALA A 158 -3.20 -1.94 -12.81
CA ALA A 158 -1.84 -2.11 -13.28
C ALA A 158 -0.91 -2.62 -12.17
N GLU A 159 -1.07 -2.08 -10.96
CA GLU A 159 -0.27 -2.45 -9.79
C GLU A 159 -0.98 -2.14 -8.47
N LEU A 160 -0.55 -2.83 -7.42
CA LEU A 160 -0.98 -2.66 -6.04
C LEU A 160 0.22 -2.81 -5.11
N ALA A 161 0.28 -2.04 -4.03
CA ALA A 161 1.22 -2.27 -2.95
C ALA A 161 0.58 -2.02 -1.58
N TYR A 162 1.07 -2.71 -0.55
CA TYR A 162 0.61 -2.56 0.83
C TYR A 162 1.75 -2.69 1.83
N GLU A 163 1.57 -2.19 3.06
CA GLU A 163 2.53 -2.40 4.15
C GLU A 163 2.33 -3.77 4.81
N ASP A 164 3.40 -4.53 4.99
CA ASP A 164 3.39 -5.84 5.67
C ASP A 164 3.17 -5.73 7.19
N VAL A 165 3.25 -4.52 7.75
CA VAL A 165 2.95 -4.24 9.15
C VAL A 165 1.50 -3.78 9.26
N ALA A 166 0.68 -4.58 9.94
CA ALA A 166 -0.70 -4.23 10.26
C ALA A 166 -0.82 -2.83 10.87
N GLY A 167 -1.78 -2.05 10.38
CA GLY A 167 -2.04 -0.68 10.83
C GLY A 167 -1.03 0.38 10.35
N ALA A 168 0.08 0.00 9.71
CA ALA A 168 1.07 0.96 9.23
C ALA A 168 0.57 1.70 7.98
N SER A 169 0.81 3.01 7.93
CA SER A 169 0.43 3.82 6.78
C SER A 169 1.44 3.70 5.65
N ILE A 170 0.96 3.75 4.41
CA ILE A 170 1.79 3.71 3.20
C ILE A 170 1.67 5.02 2.42
N ALA A 171 2.77 5.47 1.82
CA ALA A 171 2.71 6.57 0.86
C ALA A 171 2.40 6.01 -0.54
N VAL A 172 1.51 6.67 -1.30
CA VAL A 172 1.21 6.29 -2.69
C VAL A 172 2.50 6.34 -3.53
N GLY A 173 2.78 5.27 -4.25
CA GLY A 173 4.02 5.10 -5.01
C GLY A 173 5.21 4.61 -4.19
N ALA A 174 5.04 4.30 -2.89
CA ALA A 174 6.05 3.62 -2.12
C ALA A 174 6.30 2.23 -2.72
N VAL A 175 7.57 1.92 -2.93
CA VAL A 175 8.06 0.63 -3.44
C VAL A 175 9.10 0.07 -2.46
N PRO A 176 9.35 -1.25 -2.46
CA PRO A 176 10.35 -1.85 -1.59
C PRO A 176 11.69 -1.11 -1.72
N ALA A 177 12.21 -0.56 -0.61
CA ALA A 177 13.45 0.20 -0.65
C ALA A 177 14.60 -0.72 -1.11
N PRO A 178 15.36 -0.36 -2.17
CA PRO A 178 16.46 -1.19 -2.68
C PRO A 178 17.57 -1.50 -1.67
N GLY A 179 17.58 -0.85 -0.49
CA GLY A 179 18.62 -0.94 0.53
C GLY A 179 18.41 -1.96 1.66
N ALA A 180 17.22 -2.52 1.85
CA ALA A 180 16.96 -3.45 2.98
C ALA A 180 17.80 -4.74 2.86
N LEU A 181 18.05 -5.21 1.64
CA LEU A 181 18.92 -6.36 1.37
C LEU A 181 20.41 -6.01 1.40
N ALA A 182 20.78 -4.78 1.00
CA ALA A 182 22.18 -4.36 0.92
C ALA A 182 22.84 -4.15 2.31
N LEU A 183 22.06 -3.72 3.31
CA LEU A 183 22.55 -3.52 4.68
C LEU A 183 22.88 -4.84 5.41
N ILE A 184 22.13 -5.92 5.13
CA ILE A 184 22.43 -7.26 5.67
C ILE A 184 23.77 -7.77 5.10
N GLY A 185 24.03 -7.55 3.81
CA GLY A 185 25.30 -7.90 3.18
C GLY A 185 26.51 -7.16 3.78
N LEU A 186 26.35 -5.88 4.14
CA LEU A 186 27.43 -5.09 4.72
C LEU A 186 27.70 -5.44 6.19
N ALA A 187 26.65 -5.73 6.98
CA ALA A 187 26.80 -6.21 8.35
C ALA A 187 27.51 -7.58 8.42
N GLY A 188 27.22 -8.48 7.46
CA GLY A 188 27.90 -9.77 7.33
C GLY A 188 29.39 -9.65 6.95
N LEU A 189 29.76 -8.66 6.13
CA LEU A 189 31.17 -8.41 5.79
C LEU A 189 31.96 -7.78 6.95
N LEU A 190 31.33 -6.90 7.74
CA LEU A 190 31.97 -6.27 8.90
C LEU A 190 32.18 -7.24 10.06
N GLY A 191 31.35 -8.27 10.20
CA GLY A 191 31.52 -9.36 11.17
C GLY A 191 32.66 -10.34 10.86
N ARG A 192 33.08 -10.46 9.58
CA ARG A 192 34.13 -11.40 9.15
C ARG A 192 35.55 -10.89 9.39
N ARG A 193 35.73 -9.64 9.83
CA ARG A 193 37.04 -9.01 10.08
C ARG A 193 37.58 -9.17 11.50
N ARG A 194 37.22 -10.24 12.20
CA ARG A 194 37.87 -10.68 13.45
C ARG A 194 38.24 -12.17 13.37
N ARG A 195 39.35 -12.46 12.71
CA ARG A 195 40.25 -13.58 13.03
C ARG A 195 41.67 -13.10 12.84
#